data_AF-A0A9Q8P8H7-F1
#
_entry.id   AF-A0A9Q8P8H7-F1
#
_cell.length_a   1.000
_cell.length_b   1.000
_cell.length_c   1.000
_cell.angle_alpha   90.00
_cell.angle_beta   90.00
_cell.angle_gamma   90.00
#
_symmetry.space_group_name_H-M   'P 1'
#
loop_
_entity.id
_entity.type
_entity.pdbx_description
1 polymer ?
#
loop_
_entity_poly.entity_id
_entity_poly.type
_entity_poly.pdbx_seq_one_letter_code
_entity_poly.pdbx_strand_id
1 'polypeptide(L)'
;MSVQNLYGAGLSLGIGLLPIYFLVFAGFSFHNKNRSIQPGSQAEPLPVAAKYGLTVFPITFAAIVGPLMTTIAAWRLERTISLGFLEYLLASRSLGSAFVSLIKLRYCSFYILPILIAWYLSPLAGQSSLRVVTSTPQITNTQQQISYLNVCRSSRLCRYRCSIHSWVDVTAKIKGGISRRVRESTHSGDTVTPSNPDIRWLSEQENSYEPAFANATVEKTQIVLEVHPFWAAVLVLTSLLLIAAGLATAFLELNRKAPMVLGSFASSLRHNPNADLDRGECTEDGTDMARRLRHLQVRVGNVRPDHVIGHVAPARTVSIAQPVESLRKLRMYT
;
A
#
# COMPACT_ATOMS: atom_id res chain seq x y z
N MET A 1 28.47 23.57 9.18
CA MET A 1 27.38 22.79 8.56
C MET A 1 26.35 23.79 8.09
N SER A 2 25.93 23.79 6.82
CA SER A 2 24.95 24.78 6.35
C SER A 2 23.60 24.49 7.01
N VAL A 3 22.93 25.52 7.52
CA VAL A 3 21.60 25.43 8.12
C VAL A 3 20.61 24.75 7.16
N GLN A 4 20.77 24.97 5.84
CA GLN A 4 19.97 24.31 4.80
C GLN A 4 20.12 22.78 4.78
N ASN A 5 21.33 22.26 5.00
CA ASN A 5 21.57 20.81 5.06
C ASN A 5 20.98 20.19 6.32
N LEU A 6 20.89 20.94 7.42
CA LEU A 6 20.25 20.48 8.66
C LEU A 6 18.74 20.31 8.47
N TYR A 7 18.08 21.30 7.86
CA TYR A 7 16.65 21.24 7.56
C TYR A 7 16.31 20.12 6.57
N GLY A 8 17.10 19.96 5.50
CA GLY A 8 16.93 18.86 4.55
C GLY A 8 17.07 17.48 5.21
N ALA A 9 18.10 17.32 6.06
CA ALA A 9 18.32 16.06 6.77
C ALA A 9 17.18 15.76 7.74
N GLY A 10 16.69 16.77 8.48
CA GLY A 10 15.54 16.63 9.36
C GLY A 10 14.26 16.24 8.62
N LEU A 11 13.99 16.86 7.46
CA LEU A 11 12.86 16.51 6.60
C LEU A 11 12.98 15.08 6.06
N SER A 12 14.17 14.69 5.61
CA SER A 12 14.46 13.32 5.12
C SER A 12 14.25 12.28 6.21
N LEU A 13 14.66 12.57 7.45
CA LEU A 13 14.38 11.70 8.60
C LEU A 13 12.88 11.62 8.90
N GLY A 14 12.16 12.75 8.91
CA GLY A 14 10.73 12.78 9.14
C GLY A 14 9.94 11.94 8.12
N ILE A 15 10.25 12.09 6.84
CA ILE A 15 9.66 11.27 5.77
C ILE A 15 10.09 9.80 5.91
N GLY A 16 11.34 9.55 6.32
CA GLY A 16 11.87 8.21 6.60
C GLY A 16 11.20 7.46 7.75
N LEU A 17 10.41 8.15 8.60
CA LEU A 17 9.59 7.53 9.64
C LEU A 17 8.21 7.06 9.13
N LEU A 18 7.72 7.58 8.01
CA LEU A 18 6.42 7.19 7.44
C LEU A 18 6.28 5.68 7.21
N PRO A 19 7.29 4.93 6.72
CA PRO A 19 7.17 3.49 6.54
C PRO A 19 6.99 2.68 7.83
N ILE A 20 7.21 3.28 9.01
CA ILE A 20 6.92 2.64 10.30
C ILE A 20 5.44 2.26 10.39
N TYR A 21 4.54 3.03 9.76
CA TYR A 21 3.12 2.67 9.65
C TYR A 21 2.91 1.25 9.09
N PHE A 22 3.65 0.88 8.03
CA PHE A 22 3.53 -0.43 7.41
C PHE A 22 4.11 -1.55 8.28
N LEU A 23 5.13 -1.26 9.10
CA LEU A 23 5.66 -2.20 10.09
C LEU A 23 4.66 -2.45 11.22
N VAL A 24 4.03 -1.38 11.73
CA VAL A 24 2.98 -1.49 12.74
C VAL A 24 1.79 -2.28 12.19
N PHE A 25 1.36 -1.99 10.96
CA PHE A 25 0.30 -2.74 10.28
C PHE A 25 0.63 -4.23 10.11
N ALA A 26 1.85 -4.56 9.69
CA ALA A 26 2.29 -5.94 9.55
C ALA A 26 2.33 -6.66 10.91
N GLY A 27 2.89 -6.02 11.94
CA GLY A 27 2.94 -6.57 13.30
C GLY A 27 1.55 -6.78 13.89
N PHE A 28 0.64 -5.82 13.71
CA PHE A 28 -0.73 -5.92 14.18
C PHE A 28 -1.54 -7.00 13.45
N SER A 29 -1.28 -7.18 12.15
CA SER A 29 -1.82 -8.30 11.37
C SER A 29 -1.41 -9.64 11.96
N PHE A 30 -0.11 -9.84 12.25
CA PHE A 30 0.36 -11.09 12.87
C PHE A 30 -0.20 -11.33 14.27
N HIS A 31 -0.32 -10.27 15.08
CA HIS A 31 -0.88 -10.37 16.43
C HIS A 31 -2.36 -10.81 16.44
N ASN A 32 -3.13 -10.38 15.44
CA ASN A 32 -4.56 -10.68 15.33
C ASN A 32 -4.88 -11.87 14.41
N LYS A 33 -3.87 -12.68 14.05
CA LYS A 33 -4.06 -13.86 13.21
C LYS A 33 -5.10 -14.81 13.81
N ASN A 34 -6.00 -15.33 12.97
CA ASN A 34 -7.08 -16.26 13.33
C ASN A 34 -8.14 -15.70 14.28
N ARG A 35 -8.22 -14.37 14.48
CA ARG A 35 -9.33 -13.76 15.22
C ARG A 35 -10.54 -13.54 14.33
N SER A 36 -11.73 -13.77 14.89
CA SER A 36 -13.00 -13.45 14.22
C SER A 36 -13.20 -11.93 14.13
N ILE A 37 -13.61 -11.45 12.96
CA ILE A 37 -14.00 -10.06 12.71
C ILE A 37 -15.42 -9.85 13.25
N GLN A 38 -15.51 -9.47 14.52
CA GLN A 38 -16.76 -9.01 15.14
C GLN A 38 -16.75 -7.47 15.21
N PRO A 39 -17.91 -6.80 15.11
CA PRO A 39 -17.99 -5.34 15.24
C PRO A 39 -17.47 -4.89 16.62
N GLY A 40 -16.47 -3.99 16.64
CA GLY A 40 -15.77 -3.55 17.84
C GLY A 40 -14.53 -4.39 18.23
N SER A 41 -14.19 -5.41 17.43
CA SER A 41 -12.96 -6.20 17.62
C SER A 41 -11.73 -5.48 17.07
N GLN A 42 -10.57 -5.70 17.70
CA GLN A 42 -9.29 -5.16 17.22
C GLN A 42 -8.91 -5.60 15.80
N ALA A 43 -9.53 -6.66 15.27
CA ALA A 43 -9.31 -7.14 13.91
C ALA A 43 -10.13 -6.39 12.83
N GLU A 44 -11.16 -5.62 13.22
CA GLU A 44 -12.04 -4.88 12.30
C GLU A 44 -11.32 -3.82 11.43
N PRO A 45 -10.41 -2.99 11.96
CA PRO A 45 -9.78 -1.94 11.14
C PRO A 45 -8.74 -2.47 10.14
N LEU A 46 -8.24 -3.71 10.28
CA LEU A 46 -7.13 -4.23 9.48
C LEU A 46 -7.46 -4.32 7.97
N PRO A 47 -8.59 -4.92 7.56
CA PRO A 47 -8.95 -4.99 6.13
C PRO A 47 -9.18 -3.60 5.51
N VAL A 48 -9.61 -2.62 6.32
CA VAL A 48 -9.79 -1.24 5.87
C VAL A 48 -8.43 -0.55 5.69
N ALA A 49 -7.53 -0.70 6.67
CA ALA A 49 -6.16 -0.19 6.59
C ALA A 49 -5.38 -0.76 5.40
N ALA A 50 -5.56 -2.06 5.11
CA ALA A 50 -4.94 -2.73 3.96
C ALA A 50 -5.21 -2.03 2.61
N LYS A 51 -6.42 -1.47 2.45
CA LYS A 51 -6.85 -0.75 1.23
C LYS A 51 -6.10 0.56 1.03
N TYR A 52 -5.86 1.30 2.10
CA TYR A 52 -5.09 2.54 2.04
C TYR A 52 -3.61 2.31 1.72
N GLY A 53 -3.09 1.10 1.99
CA GLY A 53 -1.69 0.80 1.67
C GLY A 53 -1.35 0.93 0.18
N LEU A 54 -2.28 0.63 -0.73
CA LEU A 54 -2.03 0.75 -2.17
C LEU A 54 -1.80 2.20 -2.63
N THR A 55 -2.40 3.19 -1.98
CA THR A 55 -2.26 4.61 -2.33
C THR A 55 -1.16 5.29 -1.53
N VAL A 56 -1.05 4.98 -0.23
CA VAL A 56 -0.04 5.57 0.65
C VAL A 56 1.37 5.10 0.30
N PHE A 57 1.52 3.84 -0.15
CA PHE A 57 2.84 3.27 -0.42
C PHE A 57 3.58 3.99 -1.57
N PRO A 58 3.01 4.16 -2.78
CA PRO A 58 3.70 4.84 -3.87
C PRO A 58 4.06 6.30 -3.55
N ILE A 59 3.21 6.99 -2.79
CA ILE A 59 3.45 8.37 -2.34
C ILE A 59 4.65 8.41 -1.39
N THR A 60 4.64 7.56 -0.36
CA THR A 60 5.73 7.45 0.62
C THR A 60 7.04 7.03 -0.06
N PHE A 61 6.97 6.06 -0.96
CA PHE A 61 8.12 5.59 -1.74
C PHE A 61 8.74 6.73 -2.56
N ALA A 62 7.94 7.47 -3.34
CA ALA A 62 8.43 8.55 -4.18
C ALA A 62 9.04 9.70 -3.35
N ALA A 63 8.44 10.01 -2.20
CA ALA A 63 8.92 11.02 -1.27
C ALA A 63 10.29 10.68 -0.64
N ILE A 64 10.65 9.39 -0.55
CA ILE A 64 11.94 8.94 0.01
C ILE A 64 12.98 8.75 -1.10
N VAL A 65 12.62 8.03 -2.17
CA VAL A 65 13.59 7.62 -3.21
C VAL A 65 14.02 8.80 -4.10
N GLY A 66 13.13 9.76 -4.39
CA GLY A 66 13.47 10.94 -5.18
C GLY A 66 14.58 11.80 -4.53
N PRO A 67 14.42 12.21 -3.27
CA PRO A 67 15.47 12.90 -2.51
C PRO A 67 16.74 12.06 -2.37
N LEU A 68 16.63 10.74 -2.11
CA LEU A 68 17.78 9.84 -2.06
C LEU A 68 18.60 9.91 -3.35
N MET A 69 17.97 9.80 -4.52
CA MET A 69 18.66 9.86 -5.82
C MET A 69 19.36 11.21 -6.03
N THR A 70 18.70 12.31 -5.68
CA THR A 70 19.27 13.66 -5.77
C THR A 70 20.48 13.83 -4.86
N THR A 71 20.40 13.27 -3.66
CA THR A 71 21.45 13.36 -2.66
C THR A 71 22.64 12.45 -2.99
N ILE A 72 22.40 11.26 -3.53
CA ILE A 72 23.45 10.38 -4.07
C ILE A 72 24.15 11.08 -5.25
N ALA A 73 23.40 11.69 -6.17
CA ALA A 73 23.94 12.43 -7.30
C ALA A 73 24.86 13.56 -6.84
N ALA A 74 24.40 14.39 -5.89
CA ALA A 74 25.20 15.48 -5.32
C ALA A 74 26.46 14.97 -4.59
N TRP A 75 26.34 13.92 -3.78
CA TRP A 75 27.47 13.35 -3.04
C TRP A 75 28.51 12.70 -3.95
N ARG A 76 28.07 12.03 -5.04
CA ARG A 76 28.97 11.47 -6.05
C ARG A 76 29.64 12.57 -6.88
N LEU A 77 28.92 13.65 -7.18
CA LEU A 77 29.44 14.79 -7.94
C LEU A 77 30.61 15.49 -7.23
N GLU A 78 30.71 15.41 -5.90
CA GLU A 78 31.88 15.90 -5.15
C GLU A 78 33.15 15.04 -5.31
N ARG A 79 33.00 13.76 -5.65
CA ARG A 79 34.09 12.76 -5.75
C ARG A 79 34.44 12.37 -7.19
N THR A 80 33.93 13.13 -8.16
CA THR A 80 33.97 12.83 -9.60
C THR A 80 32.97 11.75 -10.01
N ILE A 81 32.21 12.05 -11.06
CA ILE A 81 31.20 11.16 -11.64
C ILE A 81 31.18 11.33 -13.17
N SER A 82 30.83 10.27 -13.90
CA SER A 82 30.55 10.37 -15.33
C SER A 82 29.27 11.19 -15.55
N LEU A 83 29.30 12.14 -16.48
CA LEU A 83 28.16 13.01 -16.79
C LEU A 83 26.91 12.20 -17.17
N GLY A 84 27.08 11.13 -17.95
CA GLY A 84 25.95 10.27 -18.34
C GLY A 84 25.29 9.57 -17.15
N PHE A 85 26.08 9.06 -16.21
CA PHE A 85 25.53 8.41 -15.00
C PHE A 85 24.87 9.43 -14.05
N LEU A 86 25.46 10.61 -13.90
CA LEU A 86 24.88 11.69 -13.12
C LEU A 86 23.52 12.13 -13.67
N GLU A 87 23.46 12.36 -14.97
CA GLU A 87 22.22 12.75 -15.65
C GLU A 87 21.16 11.66 -15.51
N TYR A 88 21.56 10.39 -15.58
CA TYR A 88 20.67 9.26 -15.36
C TYR A 88 20.09 9.21 -13.94
N LEU A 89 20.91 9.46 -12.90
CA LEU A 89 20.43 9.56 -11.51
C LEU A 89 19.43 10.73 -11.34
N LEU A 90 19.74 11.90 -11.92
CA LEU A 90 18.88 13.07 -11.87
C LEU A 90 17.59 12.90 -12.68
N ALA A 91 17.63 12.15 -13.78
CA ALA A 91 16.47 11.84 -14.60
C ALA A 91 15.62 10.67 -14.05
N SER A 92 16.10 9.97 -13.01
CA SER A 92 15.40 8.84 -12.37
C SER A 92 14.78 9.20 -11.01
N ARG A 93 14.54 10.50 -10.75
CA ARG A 93 13.98 11.01 -9.49
C ARG A 93 12.50 10.69 -9.31
N SER A 94 11.78 10.42 -10.40
CA SER A 94 10.38 9.97 -10.38
C SER A 94 10.19 8.72 -11.23
N LEU A 95 9.17 7.92 -10.91
CA LEU A 95 8.84 6.69 -11.62
C LEU A 95 8.74 6.93 -13.14
N GLY A 96 7.92 7.89 -13.56
CA GLY A 96 7.72 8.19 -14.98
C GLY A 96 9.01 8.66 -15.68
N SER A 97 9.79 9.52 -15.01
CA SER A 97 11.07 9.99 -15.56
C SER A 97 12.10 8.87 -15.69
N ALA A 98 12.14 7.92 -14.75
CA ALA A 98 13.01 6.76 -14.80
C ALA A 98 12.67 5.89 -16.02
N PHE A 99 11.39 5.62 -16.28
CA PHE A 99 10.95 4.86 -17.47
C PHE A 99 11.27 5.58 -18.79
N VAL A 100 10.97 6.87 -18.89
CA VAL A 100 11.29 7.67 -20.09
C VAL A 100 12.79 7.71 -20.34
N SER A 101 13.60 7.75 -19.28
CA SER A 101 15.06 7.76 -19.36
C SER A 101 15.63 6.47 -19.96
N LEU A 102 14.98 5.33 -19.78
CA LEU A 102 15.39 4.07 -20.42
C LEU A 102 15.34 4.18 -21.95
N ILE A 103 14.27 4.79 -22.46
CA ILE A 103 14.02 4.94 -23.89
C ILE A 103 14.91 6.05 -24.46
N LYS A 104 15.00 7.19 -23.75
CA LYS A 104 15.69 8.39 -24.24
C LYS A 104 17.20 8.34 -24.11
N LEU A 105 17.77 7.79 -23.03
CA LEU A 105 19.22 7.71 -22.89
C LEU A 105 19.81 6.45 -23.56
N ARG A 106 18.98 5.46 -23.91
CA ARG A 106 19.27 4.29 -24.77
C ARG A 106 20.63 3.62 -24.48
N TYR A 107 21.01 3.61 -23.21
CA TYR A 107 22.32 3.15 -22.74
C TYR A 107 22.10 2.03 -21.73
N CYS A 108 22.34 0.77 -22.11
CA CYS A 108 22.27 -0.38 -21.21
C CYS A 108 23.42 -0.36 -20.20
N SER A 109 23.35 0.52 -19.20
CA SER A 109 24.28 0.48 -18.08
C SER A 109 23.85 -0.55 -17.04
N PHE A 110 24.82 -1.19 -16.38
CA PHE A 110 24.58 -2.03 -15.21
C PHE A 110 23.77 -1.33 -14.11
N TYR A 111 23.85 0.01 -14.03
CA TYR A 111 23.12 0.83 -13.05
C TYR A 111 21.62 0.99 -13.31
N ILE A 112 21.12 0.55 -14.48
CA ILE A 112 19.68 0.58 -14.77
C ILE A 112 18.94 -0.43 -13.91
N LEU A 113 19.47 -1.65 -13.82
CA LEU A 113 18.84 -2.75 -13.09
C LEU A 113 18.49 -2.39 -11.63
N PRO A 114 19.40 -1.84 -10.80
CA PRO A 114 19.05 -1.49 -9.42
C PRO A 114 18.02 -0.36 -9.33
N ILE A 115 18.02 0.59 -10.27
CA ILE A 115 17.01 1.66 -10.30
C ILE A 115 15.63 1.09 -10.67
N LEU A 116 15.57 0.17 -11.64
CA LEU A 116 14.33 -0.52 -12.00
C LEU A 116 13.80 -1.39 -10.88
N ILE A 117 14.68 -2.16 -10.22
CA ILE A 117 14.30 -2.96 -9.05
C ILE A 117 13.74 -2.06 -7.96
N ALA A 118 14.41 -0.93 -7.67
CA ALA A 118 13.91 0.03 -6.70
C ALA A 118 12.52 0.55 -7.10
N TRP A 119 12.30 0.96 -8.35
CA TRP A 119 11.00 1.45 -8.80
C TRP A 119 9.92 0.36 -8.91
N TYR A 120 10.28 -0.90 -9.13
CA TYR A 120 9.37 -2.05 -9.11
C TYR A 120 8.92 -2.41 -7.68
N LEU A 121 9.74 -2.13 -6.67
CA LEU A 121 9.34 -2.29 -5.27
C LEU A 121 8.10 -1.47 -4.91
N SER A 122 7.88 -0.33 -5.59
CA SER A 122 6.71 0.54 -5.38
C SER A 122 5.37 -0.17 -5.63
N PRO A 123 5.07 -0.66 -6.86
CA PRO A 123 3.85 -1.42 -7.11
C PRO A 123 3.82 -2.75 -6.35
N LEU A 124 4.97 -3.41 -6.16
CA LEU A 124 5.04 -4.71 -5.47
C LEU A 124 4.56 -4.62 -4.01
N ALA A 125 5.05 -3.63 -3.26
CA ALA A 125 4.69 -3.47 -1.85
C ALA A 125 3.32 -2.79 -1.66
N GLY A 126 2.88 -1.94 -2.59
CA GLY A 126 1.48 -1.48 -2.61
C GLY A 126 0.50 -2.64 -2.82
N GLN A 127 0.84 -3.60 -3.69
CA GLN A 127 0.02 -4.81 -3.87
C GLN A 127 0.11 -5.77 -2.69
N SER A 128 1.26 -5.83 -2.01
CA SER A 128 1.40 -6.70 -0.84
C SER A 128 0.48 -6.26 0.30
N SER A 129 0.27 -4.96 0.52
CA SER A 129 -0.58 -4.45 1.62
C SER A 129 -2.01 -5.01 1.59
N LEU A 130 -2.59 -5.15 0.39
CA LEU A 130 -3.93 -5.74 0.18
C LEU A 130 -3.96 -7.24 0.42
N ARG A 131 -2.86 -7.93 0.14
CA ARG A 131 -2.76 -9.40 0.18
C ARG A 131 -2.25 -9.94 1.52
N VAL A 132 -1.77 -9.06 2.41
CA VAL A 132 -1.40 -9.45 3.78
C VAL A 132 -2.60 -10.00 4.53
N VAL A 133 -3.77 -9.37 4.37
CA VAL A 133 -4.99 -9.67 5.13
C VAL A 133 -6.06 -10.23 4.21
N THR A 134 -6.48 -11.47 4.46
CA THR A 134 -7.61 -12.10 3.75
C THR A 134 -8.69 -12.47 4.76
N SER A 135 -9.94 -12.23 4.39
CA SER A 135 -11.10 -12.57 5.21
C SER A 135 -11.68 -13.90 4.73
N THR A 136 -11.55 -14.96 5.52
CA THR A 136 -12.10 -16.28 5.16
C THR A 136 -13.36 -16.59 5.99
N PRO A 137 -14.45 -17.05 5.34
CA PRO A 137 -15.62 -17.51 6.07
C PRO A 137 -15.31 -18.87 6.71
N GLN A 138 -15.32 -18.93 8.04
CA GLN A 138 -15.24 -20.14 8.82
C GLN A 138 -16.64 -20.49 9.35
N ILE A 139 -17.14 -21.67 8.99
CA ILE A 139 -18.40 -22.20 9.51
C ILE A 139 -18.10 -22.82 10.86
N THR A 140 -18.76 -22.35 11.91
CA THR A 140 -18.62 -22.93 13.26
C THR A 140 -19.97 -23.41 13.74
N ASN A 141 -20.04 -24.71 14.03
CA ASN A 141 -21.19 -25.35 14.64
C ASN A 141 -21.24 -24.97 16.11
N THR A 142 -22.13 -24.06 16.47
CA THR A 142 -22.31 -23.65 17.86
C THR A 142 -23.61 -24.23 18.37
N GLN A 143 -23.58 -24.96 19.49
CA GLN A 143 -24.82 -25.35 20.15
C GLN A 143 -25.40 -24.10 20.82
N GLN A 144 -26.55 -23.67 20.31
CA GLN A 144 -27.25 -22.51 20.84
C GLN A 144 -28.68 -22.90 21.20
N GLN A 145 -29.14 -22.44 22.36
CA GLN A 145 -30.51 -22.61 22.81
C GLN A 145 -31.38 -21.65 22.03
N ILE A 146 -32.20 -22.17 21.12
CA ILE A 146 -33.13 -21.35 20.33
C ILE A 146 -34.48 -21.38 21.02
N SER A 147 -35.06 -20.20 21.23
CA SER A 147 -36.45 -20.06 21.68
C SER A 147 -37.38 -20.23 20.49
N TYR A 148 -38.30 -21.18 20.57
CA TYR A 148 -39.34 -21.38 19.57
C TYR A 148 -40.72 -21.33 20.24
N LEU A 149 -41.72 -20.96 19.44
CA LEU A 149 -43.08 -20.89 19.91
C LEU A 149 -43.66 -22.32 19.92
N ASN A 150 -44.00 -22.82 21.11
CA ASN A 150 -44.56 -24.15 21.26
C ASN A 150 -46.10 -24.12 21.15
N VAL A 151 -46.59 -24.28 19.92
CA VAL A 151 -48.02 -24.23 19.58
C VAL A 151 -48.82 -25.38 20.21
N CYS A 152 -48.20 -26.55 20.40
CA CYS A 152 -48.87 -27.75 20.90
C CYS A 152 -49.12 -27.74 22.41
N ARG A 153 -48.42 -26.88 23.17
CA ARG A 153 -48.60 -26.80 24.63
C ARG A 153 -49.80 -25.94 25.05
N SER A 154 -50.20 -24.97 24.21
CA SER A 154 -51.27 -24.02 24.51
C SER A 154 -52.64 -24.41 23.95
N SER A 155 -52.71 -25.36 23.01
CA SER A 155 -53.97 -25.75 22.38
C SER A 155 -54.52 -27.01 23.04
N ARG A 156 -55.58 -26.86 23.85
CA ARG A 156 -56.38 -27.99 24.39
C ARG A 156 -56.97 -28.91 23.30
N LEU A 157 -56.85 -28.55 22.02
CA LEU A 157 -57.27 -29.31 20.84
C LEU A 157 -56.34 -30.48 20.49
N CYS A 158 -55.09 -30.52 20.99
CA CYS A 158 -54.16 -31.64 20.75
C CYS A 158 -54.38 -32.86 21.68
N ARG A 159 -55.58 -33.03 22.25
CA ARG A 159 -55.93 -34.24 23.05
C ARG A 159 -56.70 -35.29 22.24
N TYR A 160 -57.06 -35.02 20.99
CA TYR A 160 -57.59 -36.06 20.11
C TYR A 160 -56.43 -36.77 19.41
N ARG A 161 -56.18 -38.02 19.82
CA ARG A 161 -55.25 -38.96 19.20
C ARG A 161 -55.65 -39.21 17.75
N CYS A 162 -55.17 -38.37 16.83
CA CYS A 162 -55.26 -38.67 15.40
C CYS A 162 -54.22 -39.74 15.05
N SER A 163 -54.65 -41.00 15.08
CA SER A 163 -54.00 -42.07 14.34
C SER A 163 -54.34 -41.89 12.87
N ILE A 164 -53.68 -40.94 12.21
CA ILE A 164 -53.71 -40.84 10.74
C ILE A 164 -52.32 -41.24 10.27
N HIS A 165 -52.25 -42.47 9.75
CA HIS A 165 -51.15 -42.96 8.94
C HIS A 165 -51.12 -42.12 7.66
N SER A 166 -50.22 -41.13 7.59
CA SER A 166 -49.75 -40.59 6.32
C SER A 166 -48.48 -39.76 6.55
N TRP A 167 -47.41 -40.14 5.86
CA TRP A 167 -46.15 -39.43 5.84
C TRP A 167 -46.36 -38.09 5.13
N VAL A 168 -46.13 -36.98 5.83
CA VAL A 168 -46.02 -35.65 5.23
C VAL A 168 -44.56 -35.23 5.34
N ASP A 169 -43.84 -35.36 4.23
CA ASP A 169 -42.52 -34.75 4.07
C ASP A 169 -42.68 -33.23 4.03
N VAL A 170 -42.38 -32.57 5.15
CA VAL A 170 -42.27 -31.12 5.21
C VAL A 170 -40.91 -30.72 4.62
N THR A 171 -40.87 -30.56 3.31
CA THR A 171 -39.72 -29.93 2.65
C THR A 171 -39.87 -28.41 2.69
N ALA A 172 -39.20 -27.77 3.65
CA ALA A 172 -39.00 -26.33 3.63
C ALA A 172 -37.98 -25.98 2.54
N LYS A 173 -38.45 -25.59 1.35
CA LYS A 173 -37.59 -25.10 0.27
C LYS A 173 -37.58 -23.57 0.26
N ILE A 174 -36.47 -22.98 0.73
CA ILE A 174 -36.23 -21.54 0.62
C ILE A 174 -35.68 -21.22 -0.78
N LYS A 175 -36.44 -20.38 -1.50
CA LYS A 175 -36.13 -19.64 -2.75
C LYS A 175 -35.42 -20.39 -3.88
N GLY A 176 -36.22 -20.75 -4.90
CA GLY A 176 -35.74 -20.92 -6.27
C GLY A 176 -36.60 -21.86 -7.13
N GLY A 177 -37.54 -21.28 -7.89
CA GLY A 177 -37.99 -21.82 -9.17
C GLY A 177 -39.08 -22.90 -9.19
N ILE A 178 -40.12 -22.59 -9.98
CA ILE A 178 -41.12 -23.47 -10.62
C ILE A 178 -42.40 -23.73 -9.83
N SER A 179 -43.43 -22.98 -10.24
CA SER A 179 -44.84 -23.13 -9.88
C SER A 179 -45.45 -24.34 -10.61
N ARG A 180 -46.18 -25.20 -9.88
CA ARG A 180 -47.08 -26.18 -10.50
C ARG A 180 -48.45 -26.13 -9.83
N ARG A 181 -49.44 -25.77 -10.65
CA ARG A 181 -50.86 -25.77 -10.35
C ARG A 181 -51.33 -27.22 -10.15
N VAL A 182 -51.78 -27.57 -8.94
CA VAL A 182 -52.46 -28.85 -8.68
C VAL A 182 -53.94 -28.57 -8.46
N ARG A 183 -54.75 -29.36 -9.15
CA ARG A 183 -56.18 -29.19 -9.39
C ARG A 183 -56.96 -29.66 -8.16
N GLU A 184 -57.85 -28.79 -7.68
CA GLU A 184 -58.75 -29.03 -6.55
C GLU A 184 -59.84 -30.04 -6.95
N SER A 185 -59.98 -31.12 -6.20
CA SER A 185 -61.11 -32.05 -6.34
C SER A 185 -62.06 -31.85 -5.17
N THR A 186 -63.16 -31.18 -5.46
CA THR A 186 -64.34 -30.99 -4.62
C THR A 186 -64.89 -32.34 -4.18
N HIS A 187 -65.11 -32.52 -2.87
CA HIS A 187 -66.01 -33.56 -2.40
C HIS A 187 -66.94 -33.02 -1.33
N SER A 188 -68.23 -33.00 -1.71
CA SER A 188 -69.47 -33.01 -0.93
C SER A 188 -69.39 -32.53 0.52
N GLY A 189 -69.87 -31.30 0.74
CA GLY A 189 -70.10 -30.78 2.08
C GLY A 189 -71.35 -31.38 2.72
N ASP A 190 -71.22 -31.71 4.00
CA ASP A 190 -72.35 -31.71 4.92
C ASP A 190 -72.25 -30.42 5.76
N THR A 191 -73.15 -29.48 5.47
CA THR A 191 -73.38 -28.28 6.27
C THR A 191 -73.99 -28.68 7.61
N VAL A 192 -73.17 -28.73 8.66
CA VAL A 192 -73.65 -28.68 10.05
C VAL A 192 -73.76 -27.22 10.45
N THR A 193 -75.00 -26.73 10.59
CA THR A 193 -75.31 -25.40 11.11
C THR A 193 -74.88 -25.29 12.59
N PRO A 194 -74.29 -24.17 13.03
CA PRO A 194 -73.92 -24.01 14.43
C PRO A 194 -75.14 -23.51 15.22
N SER A 195 -75.90 -24.42 15.82
CA SER A 195 -76.81 -24.08 16.92
C SER A 195 -76.19 -24.54 18.23
N ASN A 196 -75.15 -23.86 18.69
CA ASN A 196 -74.69 -23.98 20.07
C ASN A 196 -74.29 -22.58 20.61
N PRO A 197 -74.99 -22.04 21.63
CA PRO A 197 -74.72 -20.72 22.19
C PRO A 197 -73.48 -20.63 23.09
N ASP A 198 -72.60 -21.63 23.11
CA ASP A 198 -71.40 -21.66 23.96
C ASP A 198 -70.18 -20.91 23.39
N ILE A 199 -70.36 -20.05 22.37
CA ILE A 199 -69.28 -19.16 21.89
C ILE A 199 -69.28 -17.86 22.72
N ARG A 200 -69.16 -17.99 24.05
CA ARG A 200 -68.98 -16.84 24.96
C ARG A 200 -67.72 -16.88 25.81
N TRP A 201 -66.90 -17.92 25.65
CA TRP A 201 -65.67 -18.11 26.44
C TRP A 201 -64.36 -18.12 25.61
N LEU A 202 -64.40 -17.76 24.32
CA LEU A 202 -63.19 -17.70 23.49
C LEU A 202 -62.56 -16.31 23.33
N SER A 203 -63.13 -15.26 23.95
CA SER A 203 -62.60 -13.90 23.78
C SER A 203 -61.65 -13.43 24.88
N GLU A 204 -61.41 -14.21 25.94
CA GLU A 204 -60.64 -13.72 27.08
C GLU A 204 -59.79 -14.82 27.73
N GLN A 205 -58.95 -15.49 26.94
CA GLN A 205 -57.73 -16.06 27.51
C GLN A 205 -56.57 -15.47 26.75
N GLU A 206 -55.87 -14.56 27.43
CA GLU A 206 -54.52 -14.13 27.12
C GLU A 206 -53.69 -15.41 26.95
N ASN A 207 -53.54 -15.87 25.70
CA ASN A 207 -52.66 -16.99 25.38
C ASN A 207 -51.23 -16.52 25.72
N SER A 208 -50.82 -16.73 26.96
CA SER A 208 -49.45 -16.54 27.40
C SER A 208 -48.62 -17.61 26.71
N TYR A 209 -48.09 -17.27 25.54
CA TYR A 209 -47.15 -18.10 24.82
C TYR A 209 -45.84 -18.14 25.61
N GLU A 210 -45.64 -19.15 26.45
CA GLU A 210 -44.33 -19.38 27.07
C GLU A 210 -43.33 -19.83 25.98
N PRO A 211 -42.16 -19.17 25.86
CA PRO A 211 -41.14 -19.61 24.93
C PRO A 211 -40.62 -20.99 25.35
N ALA A 212 -40.67 -21.95 24.43
CA ALA A 212 -40.00 -23.24 24.62
C ALA A 212 -38.56 -23.14 24.12
N PHE A 213 -37.68 -23.88 24.77
CA PHE A 213 -36.26 -23.87 24.46
C PHE A 213 -35.83 -25.25 23.94
N ALA A 214 -35.11 -25.26 22.81
CA ALA A 214 -34.47 -26.46 22.30
C ALA A 214 -32.98 -26.21 22.05
N ASN A 215 -32.16 -27.24 22.29
CA ASN A 215 -30.76 -27.23 21.91
C ASN A 215 -30.66 -27.51 20.41
N ALA A 216 -30.21 -26.52 19.65
CA ALA A 216 -30.00 -26.67 18.22
C ALA A 216 -28.52 -26.43 17.88
N THR A 217 -27.99 -27.21 16.95
CA THR A 217 -26.71 -26.92 16.30
C THR A 217 -26.93 -25.83 15.25
N VAL A 218 -26.42 -24.63 15.51
CA VAL A 218 -26.49 -23.52 14.58
C VAL A 218 -25.18 -23.40 13.84
N GLU A 219 -25.24 -23.48 12.51
CA GLU A 219 -24.12 -23.15 11.63
C GLU A 219 -23.96 -21.62 11.61
N LYS A 220 -22.96 -21.12 12.34
CA LYS A 220 -22.62 -19.70 12.34
C LYS A 220 -21.43 -19.47 11.42
N THR A 221 -21.62 -18.71 10.35
CA THR A 221 -20.53 -18.24 9.49
C THR A 221 -19.84 -17.06 10.16
N GLN A 222 -18.64 -17.26 10.68
CA GLN A 222 -17.79 -16.19 11.21
C GLN A 222 -16.68 -15.85 10.21
N ILE A 223 -16.46 -14.56 9.96
CA ILE A 223 -15.36 -14.11 9.11
C ILE A 223 -14.11 -14.07 9.97
N VAL A 224 -13.11 -14.88 9.65
CA VAL A 224 -11.84 -14.96 10.38
C VAL A 224 -10.75 -14.25 9.58
N LEU A 225 -9.85 -13.58 10.31
CA LEU A 225 -8.70 -12.90 9.73
C LEU A 225 -7.57 -13.89 9.46
N GLU A 226 -7.29 -14.15 8.19
CA GLU A 226 -6.14 -14.92 7.74
C GLU A 226 -5.02 -13.99 7.26
N VAL A 227 -3.78 -14.35 7.61
CA VAL A 227 -2.59 -13.56 7.29
C VAL A 227 -1.65 -14.36 6.41
N HIS A 228 -1.30 -13.79 5.25
CA HIS A 228 -0.37 -14.44 4.31
C HIS A 228 1.09 -14.04 4.61
N PRO A 229 1.96 -14.98 5.05
CA PRO A 229 3.30 -14.65 5.54
C PRO A 229 4.22 -14.10 4.45
N PHE A 230 4.12 -14.58 3.21
CA PHE A 230 4.93 -14.07 2.09
C PHE A 230 4.69 -12.58 1.81
N TRP A 231 3.44 -12.16 1.64
CA TRP A 231 3.11 -10.76 1.37
C TRP A 231 3.45 -9.85 2.55
N ALA A 232 3.26 -10.35 3.77
CA ALA A 232 3.70 -9.66 4.97
C ALA A 232 5.23 -9.48 5.01
N ALA A 233 6.00 -10.51 4.67
CA ALA A 233 7.46 -10.43 4.58
C ALA A 233 7.92 -9.42 3.52
N VAL A 234 7.28 -9.41 2.34
CA VAL A 234 7.55 -8.41 1.29
C VAL A 234 7.28 -7.00 1.82
N LEU A 235 6.15 -6.77 2.50
CA LEU A 235 5.81 -5.46 3.06
C LEU A 235 6.83 -5.02 4.13
N VAL A 236 7.23 -5.92 5.02
CA VAL A 236 8.23 -5.64 6.07
C VAL A 236 9.59 -5.32 5.46
N LEU A 237 10.08 -6.16 4.54
CA LEU A 237 11.39 -5.98 3.92
C LEU A 237 11.48 -4.66 3.14
N THR A 238 10.44 -4.33 2.38
CA THR A 238 10.39 -3.06 1.64
C THR A 238 10.28 -1.85 2.55
N SER A 239 9.53 -1.94 3.66
CA SER A 239 9.45 -0.87 4.66
C SER A 239 10.80 -0.63 5.35
N LEU A 240 11.54 -1.69 5.70
CA LEU A 240 12.89 -1.58 6.26
C LEU A 240 13.86 -0.93 5.27
N LEU A 241 13.78 -1.30 3.99
CA LEU A 241 14.58 -0.67 2.93
C LEU A 241 14.28 0.83 2.80
N LEU A 242 13.01 1.24 2.91
CA LEU A 242 12.64 2.65 2.87
C LEU A 242 13.13 3.43 4.08
N ILE A 243 13.08 2.85 5.28
CA ILE A 243 13.65 3.46 6.49
C ILE A 243 15.17 3.62 6.32
N ALA A 244 15.87 2.58 5.83
CA ALA A 244 17.29 2.64 5.55
C ALA A 244 17.63 3.69 4.48
N ALA A 245 16.80 3.83 3.44
CA ALA A 245 16.93 4.86 2.41
C ALA A 245 16.75 6.28 2.99
N GLY A 246 15.78 6.50 3.88
CA GLY A 246 15.58 7.77 4.58
C GLY A 246 16.78 8.14 5.45
N LEU A 247 17.27 7.18 6.25
CA LEU A 247 18.48 7.32 7.06
C LEU A 247 19.72 7.61 6.21
N ALA A 248 19.90 6.87 5.11
CA ALA A 248 21.00 7.08 4.18
C ALA A 248 20.93 8.47 3.53
N THR A 249 19.73 8.92 3.15
CA THR A 249 19.53 10.27 2.62
C THR A 249 19.99 11.30 3.63
N ALA A 250 19.44 11.26 4.86
CA ALA A 250 19.82 12.18 5.92
C ALA A 250 21.34 12.17 6.18
N PHE A 251 21.94 10.98 6.31
CA PHE A 251 23.38 10.85 6.49
C PHE A 251 24.19 11.49 5.36
N LEU A 252 23.77 11.31 4.10
CA LEU A 252 24.44 11.93 2.96
C LEU A 252 24.23 13.45 2.94
N GLU A 253 23.05 13.96 3.31
CA GLU A 253 22.79 15.41 3.38
C GLU A 253 23.63 16.10 4.45
N LEU A 254 23.82 15.46 5.61
CA LEU A 254 24.69 15.94 6.68
C LEU A 254 26.17 16.03 6.24
N ASN A 255 26.58 15.12 5.33
CA ASN A 255 27.96 15.01 4.89
C ASN A 255 28.28 15.77 3.59
N ARG A 256 27.28 16.07 2.75
CA ARG A 256 27.52 16.80 1.49
C ARG A 256 27.82 18.28 1.74
N LYS A 257 28.59 18.85 0.84
CA LYS A 257 28.94 20.27 0.75
C LYS A 257 28.36 20.91 -0.50
N ALA A 258 28.16 20.13 -1.57
CA ALA A 258 27.62 20.62 -2.82
C ALA A 258 26.12 20.96 -2.68
N PRO A 259 25.67 22.04 -3.33
CA PRO A 259 24.26 22.37 -3.40
C PRO A 259 23.48 21.31 -4.19
N MET A 260 22.18 21.19 -3.93
CA MET A 260 21.31 20.30 -4.69
C MET A 260 21.28 20.72 -6.17
N VAL A 261 21.62 19.78 -7.06
CA VAL A 261 21.47 19.97 -8.50
C VAL A 261 20.00 19.76 -8.85
N LEU A 262 19.28 20.84 -9.18
CA LEU A 262 17.83 20.80 -9.39
C LEU A 262 17.43 20.34 -10.81
N GLY A 263 18.29 20.50 -11.82
CA GLY A 263 17.96 20.27 -13.24
C GLY A 263 18.93 19.35 -14.00
N SER A 264 18.92 19.47 -15.33
CA SER A 264 19.90 18.84 -16.23
C SER A 264 21.29 19.40 -15.92
N PHE A 265 22.25 18.55 -15.57
CA PHE A 265 23.60 19.01 -15.29
C PHE A 265 24.33 19.35 -16.59
N ALA A 266 24.00 18.66 -17.68
CA ALA A 266 24.51 18.96 -19.02
C ALA A 266 24.20 20.39 -19.47
N SER A 267 22.99 20.89 -19.20
CA SER A 267 22.64 22.29 -19.54
C SER A 267 23.44 23.30 -18.72
N SER A 268 23.70 23.01 -17.44
CA SER A 268 24.55 23.87 -16.59
C SER A 268 26.01 23.91 -17.07
N LEU A 269 26.49 22.82 -17.66
CA LEU A 269 27.84 22.74 -18.22
C LEU A 269 27.97 23.43 -19.60
N ARG A 270 26.89 23.57 -20.37
CA ARG A 270 26.91 24.11 -21.76
C ARG A 270 27.61 25.45 -21.90
N HIS A 271 27.40 26.34 -20.93
CA HIS A 271 27.95 27.71 -20.95
C HIS A 271 29.10 27.90 -19.97
N ASN A 272 29.61 26.82 -19.38
CA ASN A 272 30.63 26.92 -18.35
C ASN A 272 32.04 26.89 -18.99
N PRO A 273 32.83 27.97 -18.87
CA PRO A 273 34.17 28.02 -19.45
C PRO A 273 35.12 26.98 -18.82
N ASN A 274 34.86 26.54 -17.59
CA ASN A 274 35.71 25.62 -16.84
C ASN A 274 35.50 24.15 -17.21
N ALA A 275 34.49 23.85 -18.02
CA ALA A 275 34.16 22.49 -18.43
C ALA A 275 34.92 22.03 -19.68
N ASP A 276 35.44 22.97 -20.49
CA ASP A 276 36.18 22.74 -21.74
C ASP A 276 35.58 21.60 -22.57
N LEU A 277 34.42 21.88 -23.16
CA LEU A 277 33.58 20.91 -23.86
C LEU A 277 33.66 21.13 -25.36
N ASP A 278 33.74 20.03 -26.12
CA ASP A 278 33.56 20.05 -27.57
C ASP A 278 32.16 20.59 -27.89
N ARG A 279 32.11 21.79 -28.49
CA ARG A 279 30.84 22.43 -28.88
C ARG A 279 30.08 21.50 -29.81
N GLY A 280 28.87 21.12 -29.38
CA GLY A 280 27.91 20.41 -30.22
C GLY A 280 27.06 21.38 -31.02
N GLU A 281 25.98 20.86 -31.58
CA GLU A 281 25.00 21.66 -32.30
C GLU A 281 24.30 22.64 -31.35
N CYS A 282 24.01 23.85 -31.84
CA CYS A 282 23.31 24.89 -31.07
C CYS A 282 21.92 24.45 -30.61
N THR A 283 21.28 23.53 -31.34
CA THR A 283 19.95 22.97 -31.06
C THR A 283 19.98 21.65 -30.30
N GLU A 284 21.15 21.14 -29.92
CA GLU A 284 21.30 19.88 -29.17
C GLU A 284 20.56 19.99 -27.82
N ASP A 285 19.66 19.06 -27.51
CA ASP A 285 18.98 19.01 -26.20
C ASP A 285 19.96 18.62 -25.07
N GLY A 286 19.63 18.93 -23.82
CA GLY A 286 20.41 18.49 -22.66
C GLY A 286 20.59 16.97 -22.59
N THR A 287 19.56 16.21 -23.01
CA THR A 287 19.62 14.74 -23.06
C THR A 287 20.57 14.23 -24.14
N ASP A 288 20.57 14.86 -25.32
CA ASP A 288 21.46 14.51 -26.43
C ASP A 288 22.92 14.86 -26.08
N MET A 289 23.12 16.03 -25.47
CA MET A 289 24.42 16.48 -24.97
C MET A 289 24.97 15.53 -23.89
N ALA A 290 24.12 15.08 -22.95
CA ALA A 290 24.51 14.10 -21.93
C ALA A 290 24.87 12.72 -22.54
N ARG A 291 24.21 12.33 -23.64
CA ARG A 291 24.53 11.08 -24.38
C ARG A 291 25.87 11.19 -25.11
N ARG A 292 26.17 12.33 -25.73
CA ARG A 292 27.44 12.60 -26.42
C ARG A 292 28.60 12.66 -25.44
N LEU A 293 28.45 13.43 -24.36
CA LEU A 293 29.47 13.66 -23.33
C LEU A 293 29.43 12.63 -22.18
N ARG A 294 28.80 11.47 -22.39
CA ARG A 294 28.53 10.49 -21.32
C ARG A 294 29.78 10.04 -20.55
N HIS A 295 30.91 9.92 -21.23
CA HIS A 295 32.18 9.45 -20.64
C HIS A 295 32.97 10.56 -19.96
N LEU A 296 32.51 11.80 -20.08
CA LEU A 296 33.16 12.95 -19.47
C LEU A 296 33.06 12.84 -17.94
N GLN A 297 34.20 12.90 -17.28
CA GLN A 297 34.27 12.92 -15.82
C GLN A 297 34.15 14.34 -15.31
N VAL A 298 33.09 14.61 -14.57
CA VAL A 298 32.73 15.92 -14.05
C VAL A 298 32.73 15.91 -12.52
N ARG A 299 33.05 17.06 -11.95
CA ARG A 299 33.10 17.27 -10.51
C ARG A 299 32.67 18.70 -10.18
N VAL A 300 31.96 18.88 -9.06
CA VAL A 300 31.79 20.21 -8.47
C VAL A 300 32.88 20.44 -7.43
N GLY A 301 33.61 21.54 -7.58
CA GLY A 301 34.71 21.89 -6.68
C GLY A 301 35.11 23.36 -6.83
N ASN A 302 36.18 23.72 -6.12
CA ASN A 302 36.72 25.07 -6.21
C ASN A 302 37.56 25.19 -7.48
N VAL A 303 37.14 26.07 -8.39
CA VAL A 303 37.87 26.34 -9.64
C VAL A 303 38.91 27.45 -9.48
N ARG A 304 38.80 28.26 -8.41
CA ARG A 304 39.78 29.31 -8.09
C ARG A 304 40.41 29.05 -6.71
N PRO A 305 41.34 28.08 -6.60
CA PRO A 305 41.98 27.75 -5.33
C PRO A 305 42.88 28.86 -4.79
N ASP A 306 43.38 29.75 -5.64
CA ASP A 306 44.36 30.78 -5.27
C ASP A 306 43.75 32.08 -4.73
N HIS A 307 42.43 32.28 -4.88
CA HIS A 307 41.75 33.50 -4.42
C HIS A 307 41.24 33.37 -2.98
N VAL A 308 41.24 34.45 -2.20
CA VAL A 308 40.76 34.46 -0.80
C VAL A 308 39.34 33.89 -0.68
N ILE A 309 38.48 34.24 -1.65
CA ILE A 309 37.14 33.68 -1.82
C ILE A 309 37.20 32.70 -3.00
N GLY A 310 36.86 31.43 -2.74
CA GLY A 310 36.83 30.41 -3.79
C GLY A 310 35.58 30.54 -4.67
N HIS A 311 35.61 29.97 -5.87
CA HIS A 311 34.44 29.93 -6.75
C HIS A 311 34.01 28.48 -6.98
N VAL A 312 32.76 28.17 -6.65
CA VAL A 312 32.20 26.81 -6.81
C VAL A 312 31.58 26.73 -8.20
N ALA A 313 32.18 25.93 -9.07
CA ALA A 313 31.62 25.66 -10.37
C ALA A 313 31.76 24.18 -10.73
N PRO A 314 30.81 23.64 -11.52
CA PRO A 314 30.98 22.32 -12.11
C PRO A 314 32.09 22.39 -13.15
N ALA A 315 33.01 21.43 -13.15
CA ALA A 315 34.13 21.42 -14.08
C ALA A 315 34.56 20.00 -14.42
N ARG A 316 35.32 19.87 -15.51
CA ARG A 316 35.93 18.60 -15.91
C ARG A 316 37.01 18.23 -14.89
N THR A 317 37.02 16.97 -14.44
CA THR A 317 37.98 16.52 -13.41
C THR A 317 39.42 16.58 -13.90
N VAL A 318 39.63 16.23 -15.18
CA VAL A 318 40.91 16.34 -15.87
C VAL A 318 40.78 17.49 -16.86
N SER A 319 40.93 18.73 -16.37
CA SER A 319 41.01 19.92 -17.22
C SER A 319 42.48 20.29 -17.41
N ILE A 320 42.87 20.60 -18.65
CA ILE A 320 44.22 21.04 -19.01
C ILE A 320 44.46 22.49 -18.53
N ALA A 321 43.39 23.28 -18.37
CA ALA A 321 43.48 24.70 -18.03
C ALA A 321 43.72 24.93 -16.52
N GLN A 322 42.95 24.29 -15.62
CA GLN A 322 43.08 24.46 -14.16
C GLN A 322 42.56 23.22 -13.38
N PRO A 323 43.28 22.74 -12.35
CA PRO A 323 42.83 21.62 -11.53
C PRO A 323 41.70 22.02 -10.56
N VAL A 324 40.65 21.19 -10.48
CA VAL A 324 39.49 21.43 -9.61
C VAL A 324 39.75 20.87 -8.20
N GLU A 325 39.93 21.76 -7.22
CA GLU A 325 40.18 21.37 -5.83
C GLU A 325 38.89 20.94 -5.11
N SER A 326 38.99 20.00 -4.17
CA SER A 326 37.87 19.63 -3.30
C SER A 326 37.45 20.79 -2.39
N LEU A 327 36.15 20.92 -2.14
CA LEU A 327 35.64 21.95 -1.22
C LEU A 327 36.14 21.71 0.20
N ARG A 328 36.91 22.66 0.75
CA ARG A 328 37.31 22.69 2.16
C ARG A 328 36.18 23.23 3.04
N LYS A 329 35.99 22.61 4.22
CA LYS A 329 35.06 23.11 5.25
C LYS A 329 35.64 24.41 5.82
N LEU A 330 34.79 25.43 6.08
CA LEU A 330 35.15 26.74 6.67
C LEU A 330 35.80 27.78 5.76
N ARG A 331 35.88 27.55 4.44
CA ARG A 331 36.27 28.57 3.45
C ARG A 331 35.02 29.20 2.83
N MET A 332 35.07 30.52 2.57
CA MET A 332 33.98 31.22 1.87
C MET A 332 34.07 30.96 0.35
N TYR A 333 32.91 30.69 -0.25
CA TYR A 333 32.75 30.51 -1.69
C TYR A 333 31.64 31.39 -2.23
N THR A 334 31.83 31.91 -3.43
CA THR A 334 30.83 32.68 -4.20
C THR A 334 30.31 31.91 -5.39
#